data_AF-X0Y5I3-F1
#
_entry.id   AF-X0Y5I3-F1
#
_cell.length_a   1.000
_cell.length_b   1.000
_cell.length_c   1.000
_cell.angle_alpha   90.00
_cell.angle_beta   90.00
_cell.angle_gamma   90.00
#
_symmetry.space_group_name_H-M   'P 1'
#
loop_
_entity.id
_entity.type
_entity.pdbx_description
1 polymer ?
#
loop_
_entity_poly.entity_id
_entity_poly.type
_entity_poly.pdbx_seq_one_letter_code
_entity_poly.pdbx_strand_id
1 'polypeptide(L)'
;TPRQILLYQALEKPLPQFAHLPMILGPDRTRLSKRHGVTSVLEYRRRGFLPEAMVNFLARLGWSHGDQEVFTGDQLVELFTLQDVGSSAAMFDEAKLHWMNQQHMKLADLDRIVELVKPFALKDDLITAAMWDQAGKDRLLTGAKLLRDRSKTLADLASSMRVLFPVPLEKEEDVVLSQQQKKVLQAV
;
A
#
# COMPACT_ATOMS: atom_id res chain seq x y z
N THR A 1 13.66 30.17 11.77
CA THR A 1 15.12 30.30 11.91
C THR A 1 15.58 31.64 12.47
N PRO A 2 15.33 32.82 11.88
CA PRO A 2 15.95 34.06 12.37
C PRO A 2 15.62 34.38 13.83
N ARG A 3 14.35 34.24 14.24
CA ARG A 3 13.94 34.41 15.65
C ARG A 3 14.52 33.35 16.58
N GLN A 4 14.69 32.11 16.10
CA GLN A 4 15.28 31.02 16.91
C GLN A 4 16.76 31.29 17.16
N ILE A 5 17.51 31.78 16.17
CA ILE A 5 18.94 32.13 16.31
C ILE A 5 19.14 33.13 17.45
N LEU A 6 18.32 34.18 17.51
CA LEU A 6 18.38 35.18 18.58
C LEU A 6 18.15 34.56 19.96
N LEU A 7 17.25 33.57 20.08
CA LEU A 7 17.02 32.83 21.33
C LEU A 7 18.23 31.99 21.74
N TYR A 8 18.86 31.28 20.80
CA TYR A 8 20.08 30.52 21.08
C TYR A 8 21.21 31.43 21.57
N GLN A 9 21.38 32.59 20.93
CA GLN A 9 22.39 33.58 21.33
C GLN A 9 22.11 34.15 22.72
N ALA A 10 20.85 34.52 23.01
CA ALA A 10 20.46 35.05 24.31
C ALA A 10 20.61 34.02 25.45
N LEU A 11 20.49 32.72 25.14
CA LEU A 11 20.68 31.62 26.08
C LEU A 11 22.13 31.09 26.12
N GLU A 12 23.05 31.72 25.39
CA GLU A 12 24.45 31.30 25.25
C GLU A 12 24.59 29.82 24.85
N LYS A 13 23.72 29.36 23.94
CA LYS A 13 23.73 27.99 23.41
C LYS A 13 24.29 27.94 21.99
N PRO A 14 25.00 26.86 21.62
CA PRO A 14 25.49 26.69 20.26
C PRO A 14 24.34 26.56 19.26
N LEU A 15 24.52 27.14 18.07
CA LEU A 15 23.53 27.04 16.99
C LEU A 15 23.60 25.65 16.34
N PRO A 16 22.46 24.96 16.17
CA PRO A 16 22.42 23.75 15.38
C PRO A 16 22.54 24.09 13.89
N GLN A 17 22.83 23.07 13.07
CA GLN A 17 22.65 23.17 11.63
C GLN A 17 21.15 23.14 11.30
N PHE A 18 20.73 24.01 10.39
CA PHE A 18 19.35 24.08 9.92
C PHE A 18 19.29 23.61 8.47
N ALA A 19 18.34 22.73 8.17
CA ALA A 19 17.96 22.35 6.82
C ALA A 19 16.46 22.63 6.63
N HIS A 20 16.10 23.36 5.58
CA HIS A 20 14.70 23.67 5.24
C HIS A 20 14.27 22.80 4.08
N LEU A 21 13.43 21.82 4.37
CA LEU A 21 12.87 20.96 3.33
C LEU A 21 11.86 21.76 2.48
N PRO A 22 11.82 21.51 1.16
CA PRO A 22 10.85 22.16 0.29
C PRO A 22 9.43 21.75 0.67
N MET A 23 8.45 22.59 0.31
CA MET A 23 7.06 22.25 0.56
C MET A 23 6.60 21.09 -0.32
N ILE A 24 5.73 20.26 0.24
CA ILE A 24 4.95 19.29 -0.52
C ILE A 24 3.70 19.99 -1.06
N LEU A 25 3.48 19.87 -2.36
CA LEU A 25 2.35 20.46 -3.07
C LEU A 25 1.31 19.39 -3.41
N GLY A 26 0.04 19.79 -3.44
CA GLY A 26 -1.04 19.00 -4.01
C GLY A 26 -1.04 19.04 -5.54
N PRO A 27 -1.91 18.27 -6.21
CA PRO A 27 -2.00 18.21 -7.68
C PRO A 27 -2.26 19.57 -8.37
N ASP A 28 -2.86 20.50 -7.65
CA ASP A 28 -3.14 21.89 -8.07
C ASP A 28 -1.94 22.84 -7.89
N ARG A 29 -0.78 22.32 -7.47
CA ARG A 29 0.43 23.07 -7.13
C ARG A 29 0.30 24.00 -5.92
N THR A 30 -0.78 23.88 -5.13
CA THR A 30 -0.89 24.60 -3.86
C THR A 30 -0.35 23.73 -2.72
N ARG A 31 -0.15 24.32 -1.54
CA ARG A 31 0.36 23.60 -0.37
C ARG A 31 -0.55 22.40 -0.05
N LEU A 32 0.03 21.20 0.05
CA LEU A 32 -0.71 20.01 0.43
C LEU A 32 -1.42 20.24 1.78
N SER A 33 -2.70 19.90 1.81
CA SER A 33 -3.60 20.19 2.93
C SER A 33 -4.77 19.22 2.90
N LYS A 34 -5.56 19.18 3.98
CA LYS A 34 -6.76 18.31 4.07
C LYS A 34 -7.77 18.54 2.94
N ARG A 35 -7.74 19.68 2.26
CA ARG A 35 -8.62 19.98 1.11
C ARG A 35 -8.30 19.13 -0.12
N HIS A 36 -7.06 18.63 -0.22
CA HIS A 36 -6.61 17.76 -1.31
C HIS A 36 -6.93 16.28 -1.07
N GLY A 37 -7.66 15.96 0.02
CA GLY A 37 -8.04 14.61 0.38
C GLY A 37 -7.22 14.04 1.53
N VAL A 38 -6.80 12.78 1.38
CA VAL A 38 -6.12 12.04 2.44
C VAL A 38 -4.72 12.58 2.67
N THR A 39 -4.52 13.26 3.79
CA THR A 39 -3.20 13.76 4.21
C THR A 39 -2.66 13.07 5.47
N SER A 40 -3.45 12.16 6.04
CA SER A 40 -3.07 11.43 7.26
C SER A 40 -2.43 10.10 6.90
N VAL A 41 -1.23 9.85 7.42
CA VAL A 41 -0.55 8.55 7.32
C VAL A 41 -1.43 7.42 7.88
N LEU A 42 -2.21 7.69 8.94
CA LEU A 42 -3.12 6.71 9.53
C LEU A 42 -4.24 6.28 8.59
N GLU A 43 -4.67 7.18 7.70
CA GLU A 43 -5.68 6.88 6.70
C GLU A 43 -5.09 6.02 5.57
N TYR A 44 -3.86 6.29 5.13
CA TYR A 44 -3.15 5.40 4.20
C TYR A 44 -2.95 4.00 4.80
N ARG A 45 -2.63 3.90 6.09
CA ARG A 45 -2.60 2.60 6.78
C ARG A 45 -3.97 1.89 6.71
N ARG A 46 -5.06 2.60 6.98
CA ARG A 46 -6.43 2.05 6.85
C ARG A 46 -6.81 1.66 5.43
N ARG A 47 -6.18 2.25 4.42
CA ARG A 47 -6.35 1.92 3.00
C ARG A 47 -5.45 0.76 2.54
N GLY A 48 -4.61 0.20 3.42
CA GLY A 48 -3.79 -0.97 3.09
C GLY A 48 -2.46 -0.64 2.42
N PHE A 49 -1.89 0.53 2.69
CA PHE A 49 -0.52 0.85 2.31
C PHE A 49 0.49 0.29 3.33
N LEU A 50 1.58 -0.26 2.83
CA LEU A 50 2.69 -0.74 3.63
C LEU A 50 3.50 0.44 4.20
N PRO A 51 4.02 0.31 5.44
CA PRO A 51 4.82 1.37 6.04
C PRO A 51 6.12 1.62 5.25
N GLU A 52 6.76 0.58 4.71
CA GLU A 52 7.99 0.72 3.94
C GLU A 52 7.77 1.52 2.65
N ALA A 53 6.64 1.28 1.98
CA ALA A 53 6.24 2.04 0.79
C ALA A 53 6.01 3.52 1.09
N MET A 54 5.36 3.82 2.22
CA MET A 54 5.12 5.19 2.66
C MET A 54 6.44 5.91 2.99
N VAL A 55 7.33 5.25 3.74
CA VAL A 55 8.65 5.81 4.07
C VAL A 55 9.47 6.08 2.82
N ASN A 56 9.54 5.11 1.91
CA ASN A 56 10.22 5.28 0.62
C ASN A 56 9.60 6.41 -0.19
N PHE A 57 8.28 6.49 -0.29
CA PHE A 57 7.61 7.55 -1.05
C PHE A 57 7.90 8.94 -0.46
N LEU A 58 7.80 9.09 0.87
CA LEU A 58 8.08 10.36 1.55
C LEU A 58 9.54 10.77 1.41
N ALA A 59 10.49 9.83 1.50
CA ALA A 59 11.90 10.11 1.24
C ALA A 59 12.08 10.67 -0.18
N ARG A 60 11.40 10.08 -1.18
CA ARG A 60 11.44 10.53 -2.57
C ARG A 60 10.78 11.89 -2.82
N LEU A 61 10.10 12.49 -1.85
CA LEU A 61 9.57 13.85 -1.95
C LEU A 61 10.68 14.88 -1.65
N GLY A 62 11.58 15.06 -2.61
CA GLY A 62 12.63 16.08 -2.56
C GLY A 62 14.05 15.52 -2.49
N TRP A 63 14.22 14.23 -2.18
CA TRP A 63 15.51 13.54 -2.30
C TRP A 63 15.54 12.61 -3.52
N SER A 64 16.67 12.55 -4.20
CA SER A 64 16.90 11.64 -5.31
C SER A 64 18.22 10.87 -5.20
N HIS A 65 18.31 9.73 -5.89
CA HIS A 65 19.51 8.91 -5.95
C HIS A 65 19.54 8.13 -7.28
N GLY A 66 20.19 8.72 -8.29
CA GLY A 66 20.17 8.22 -9.66
C GLY A 66 18.76 7.90 -10.16
N ASP A 67 18.62 6.78 -10.87
CA ASP A 67 17.35 6.27 -11.40
C ASP A 67 16.61 5.34 -10.43
N GLN A 68 17.18 5.06 -9.24
CA GLN A 68 16.55 4.16 -8.28
C GLN A 68 15.35 4.85 -7.59
N GLU A 69 14.21 4.17 -7.60
CA GLU A 69 12.96 4.65 -7.00
C GLU A 69 12.52 3.82 -5.78
N VAL A 70 12.85 2.52 -5.76
CA VAL A 70 12.47 1.58 -4.70
C VAL A 70 13.67 1.30 -3.80
N PHE A 71 13.48 1.52 -2.49
CA PHE A 71 14.50 1.38 -1.46
C PHE A 71 13.93 0.65 -0.25
N THR A 72 14.72 -0.25 0.31
CA THR A 72 14.49 -0.78 1.67
C THR A 72 14.81 0.29 2.72
N GLY A 73 14.37 0.07 3.96
CA GLY A 73 14.71 0.95 5.08
C GLY A 73 16.22 1.10 5.27
N ASP A 74 16.97 0.00 5.19
CA ASP A 74 18.42 -0.01 5.35
C ASP A 74 19.11 0.77 4.22
N GLN A 75 18.67 0.58 2.97
CA GLN A 75 19.19 1.34 1.83
C GLN A 75 18.93 2.85 1.98
N LEU A 76 17.77 3.26 2.50
CA LEU A 76 17.51 4.68 2.77
C LEU A 76 18.47 5.23 3.82
N VAL A 77 18.75 4.48 4.89
CA VAL A 77 19.69 4.90 5.94
C VAL A 77 21.11 5.02 5.39
N GLU A 78 21.54 4.09 4.53
CA GLU A 78 22.88 4.07 3.94
C GLU A 78 23.08 5.16 2.89
N LEU A 79 22.09 5.40 2.03
CA LEU A 79 22.23 6.25 0.85
C LEU A 79 21.77 7.69 1.05
N PHE A 80 20.96 7.97 2.08
CA PHE A 80 20.39 9.31 2.25
C PHE A 80 21.44 10.32 2.67
N THR A 81 21.51 11.43 1.92
CA THR A 81 22.34 12.59 2.25
C THR A 81 21.52 13.87 2.10
N LEU A 82 21.83 14.90 2.90
CA LEU A 82 21.18 16.20 2.77
C LEU A 82 21.60 16.95 1.50
N GLN A 83 22.76 16.61 0.92
CA GLN A 83 23.28 17.21 -0.30
C GLN A 83 22.40 16.88 -1.51
N ASP A 84 21.80 15.70 -1.51
CA ASP A 84 20.92 15.22 -2.59
C ASP A 84 19.45 15.65 -2.38
N VAL A 85 19.17 16.48 -1.36
CA VAL A 85 17.85 17.07 -1.16
C VAL A 85 17.73 18.33 -2.01
N GLY A 86 16.88 18.28 -3.03
CA GLY A 86 16.60 19.40 -3.91
C GLY A 86 15.80 20.52 -3.24
N SER A 87 15.99 21.75 -3.71
CA SER A 87 15.26 22.93 -3.23
C SER A 87 13.85 23.09 -3.84
N SER A 88 13.53 22.30 -4.86
CA SER A 88 12.26 22.38 -5.58
C SER A 88 11.12 21.74 -4.79
N ALA A 89 9.95 22.36 -4.86
CA ALA A 89 8.73 21.82 -4.25
C ALA A 89 8.38 20.45 -4.85
N ALA A 90 8.06 19.48 -3.99
CA ALA A 90 7.72 18.13 -4.41
C ALA A 90 6.20 18.00 -4.58
N MET A 91 5.76 17.47 -5.72
CA MET A 91 4.36 17.19 -5.97
C MET A 91 3.97 15.86 -5.33
N PHE A 92 2.89 15.85 -4.56
CA PHE A 92 2.31 14.61 -4.05
C PHE A 92 1.54 13.90 -5.18
N ASP A 93 2.12 12.81 -5.68
CA ASP A 93 1.50 11.96 -6.70
C ASP A 93 1.00 10.64 -6.08
N GLU A 94 -0.31 10.52 -5.92
CA GLU A 94 -0.94 9.34 -5.35
C GLU A 94 -0.83 8.11 -6.27
N ALA A 95 -0.79 8.29 -7.58
CA ALA A 95 -0.58 7.18 -8.52
C ALA A 95 0.83 6.61 -8.36
N LYS A 96 1.84 7.47 -8.18
CA LYS A 96 3.22 7.05 -7.86
C LYS A 96 3.28 6.33 -6.50
N LEU A 97 2.57 6.81 -5.48
CA LEU A 97 2.48 6.12 -4.19
C LEU A 97 1.85 4.73 -4.31
N HIS A 98 0.78 4.57 -5.11
CA HIS A 98 0.19 3.25 -5.39
C HIS A 98 1.16 2.31 -6.09
N TRP A 99 1.87 2.79 -7.11
CA TRP A 99 2.91 1.99 -7.78
C TRP A 99 4.01 1.58 -6.80
N MET A 100 4.49 2.51 -5.97
CA MET A 100 5.51 2.25 -4.95
C MET A 100 5.03 1.16 -3.98
N ASN A 101 3.79 1.27 -3.50
CA ASN A 101 3.20 0.29 -2.60
C ASN A 101 3.12 -1.10 -3.22
N GLN A 102 2.74 -1.19 -4.49
CA GLN A 102 2.75 -2.44 -5.23
C GLN A 102 4.17 -3.04 -5.32
N GLN A 103 5.21 -2.25 -5.58
CA GLN A 103 6.60 -2.76 -5.59
C GLN A 103 7.01 -3.32 -4.23
N HIS A 104 6.68 -2.62 -3.14
CA HIS A 104 6.96 -3.10 -1.78
C HIS A 104 6.16 -4.37 -1.43
N MET A 105 4.91 -4.48 -1.88
CA MET A 105 4.13 -5.72 -1.71
C MET A 105 4.74 -6.92 -2.44
N LYS A 106 5.36 -6.69 -3.60
CA LYS A 106 6.08 -7.73 -4.37
C LYS A 106 7.37 -8.18 -3.69
N LEU A 107 8.09 -7.24 -3.06
CA LEU A 107 9.34 -7.51 -2.35
C LEU A 107 9.11 -8.15 -0.97
N ALA A 108 7.97 -7.86 -0.35
CA ALA A 108 7.64 -8.38 0.97
C ALA A 108 7.54 -9.92 0.98
N ASP A 109 7.90 -10.48 2.13
CA ASP A 109 7.69 -11.88 2.45
C ASP A 109 6.20 -12.28 2.34
N LEU A 110 5.92 -13.48 1.81
CA LEU A 110 4.56 -13.91 1.54
C LEU A 110 3.79 -14.21 2.82
N ASP A 111 4.42 -14.81 3.84
CA ASP A 111 3.78 -15.04 5.13
C ASP A 111 3.36 -13.72 5.76
N ARG A 112 4.25 -12.72 5.74
CA ARG A 112 3.92 -11.36 6.18
C ARG A 112 2.73 -10.78 5.41
N ILE A 113 2.67 -10.92 4.09
CA ILE A 113 1.55 -10.40 3.29
C ILE A 113 0.22 -11.06 3.66
N VAL A 114 0.22 -12.38 3.89
CA VAL A 114 -0.98 -13.12 4.33
C VAL A 114 -1.49 -12.60 5.68
N GLU A 115 -0.59 -12.33 6.63
CA GLU A 115 -0.97 -11.76 7.93
C GLU A 115 -1.50 -10.33 7.79
N LEU A 116 -0.85 -9.49 6.98
CA LEU A 116 -1.26 -8.10 6.80
C LEU A 116 -2.58 -7.95 6.03
N VAL A 117 -2.89 -8.86 5.11
CA VAL A 117 -4.14 -8.80 4.33
C VAL A 117 -5.34 -9.35 5.09
N LYS A 118 -5.15 -10.26 6.06
CA LYS A 118 -6.21 -10.85 6.89
C LYS A 118 -7.23 -9.82 7.42
N PRO A 119 -6.85 -8.73 8.10
CA PRO A 119 -7.84 -7.76 8.60
C PRO A 119 -8.66 -7.08 7.51
N PHE A 120 -8.14 -6.98 6.28
CA PHE A 120 -8.88 -6.44 5.14
C PHE A 120 -9.80 -7.49 4.51
N ALA A 121 -9.39 -8.76 4.51
CA ALA A 121 -10.20 -9.88 4.04
C ALA A 121 -11.41 -10.14 4.95
N LEU A 122 -11.26 -9.97 6.26
CA LEU A 122 -12.35 -10.19 7.23
C LEU A 122 -13.25 -8.95 7.40
N LYS A 123 -12.88 -7.81 6.82
CA LYS A 123 -13.63 -6.57 6.94
C LYS A 123 -14.96 -6.70 6.17
N ASP A 124 -16.04 -6.25 6.81
CA ASP A 124 -17.39 -6.24 6.23
C ASP A 124 -17.82 -7.62 5.65
N ASP A 125 -17.32 -8.71 6.26
CA ASP A 125 -17.54 -10.10 5.84
C ASP A 125 -17.20 -10.38 4.37
N LEU A 126 -16.23 -9.65 3.81
CA LEU A 126 -15.73 -9.88 2.44
C LEU A 126 -15.32 -11.33 2.22
N ILE A 127 -14.65 -11.91 3.22
CA ILE A 127 -14.38 -13.32 3.43
C ILE A 127 -14.66 -13.62 4.91
N THR A 128 -15.47 -14.62 5.21
CA THR A 128 -15.77 -14.97 6.61
C THR A 128 -14.54 -15.54 7.33
N ALA A 129 -14.45 -15.37 8.65
CA ALA A 129 -13.36 -15.94 9.44
C ALA A 129 -13.26 -17.47 9.29
N ALA A 130 -14.41 -18.16 9.23
CA ALA A 130 -14.47 -19.60 9.00
C ALA A 130 -13.88 -19.99 7.64
N MET A 131 -14.21 -19.25 6.56
CA MET A 131 -13.63 -19.47 5.23
C MET A 131 -12.12 -19.24 5.22
N TRP A 132 -11.66 -18.17 5.86
CA TRP A 132 -10.24 -17.83 5.96
C TRP A 132 -9.45 -18.95 6.64
N ASP A 133 -9.91 -19.42 7.80
CA ASP A 133 -9.22 -20.45 8.58
C ASP A 133 -9.26 -21.82 7.86
N GLN A 134 -10.36 -22.14 7.17
CA GLN A 134 -10.48 -23.37 6.37
C GLN A 134 -9.64 -23.38 5.09
N ALA A 135 -9.25 -22.23 4.54
CA ALA A 135 -8.47 -22.17 3.31
C ALA A 135 -7.10 -22.85 3.44
N GLY A 136 -6.53 -22.85 4.65
CA GLY A 136 -5.20 -23.37 4.91
C GLY A 136 -4.09 -22.46 4.39
N LYS A 137 -2.91 -22.58 5.01
CA LYS A 137 -1.75 -21.72 4.74
C LYS A 137 -1.32 -21.72 3.27
N ASP A 138 -1.22 -22.90 2.65
CA ASP A 138 -0.71 -23.04 1.29
C ASP A 138 -1.59 -22.34 0.24
N ARG A 139 -2.92 -22.41 0.41
CA ARG A 139 -3.86 -21.71 -0.49
C ARG A 139 -3.72 -20.20 -0.36
N LEU A 140 -3.60 -19.69 0.88
CA LEU A 140 -3.44 -18.27 1.14
C LEU A 140 -2.12 -17.74 0.58
N LEU A 141 -1.01 -18.45 0.80
CA LEU A 141 0.29 -18.12 0.23
C LEU A 141 0.27 -18.14 -1.30
N THR A 142 -0.36 -19.15 -1.89
CA THR A 142 -0.51 -19.26 -3.36
C THR A 142 -1.32 -18.10 -3.92
N GLY A 143 -2.45 -17.78 -3.27
CA GLY A 143 -3.27 -16.62 -3.60
C GLY A 143 -2.51 -15.30 -3.51
N ALA A 144 -1.83 -15.06 -2.39
CA ALA A 144 -1.00 -13.87 -2.20
C ALA A 144 0.07 -13.75 -3.29
N LYS A 145 0.78 -14.85 -3.61
CA LYS A 145 1.80 -14.89 -4.66
C LYS A 145 1.25 -14.55 -6.05
N LEU A 146 0.08 -15.10 -6.41
CA LEU A 146 -0.52 -14.91 -7.73
C LEU A 146 -1.15 -13.52 -7.91
N LEU A 147 -1.70 -12.94 -6.82
CA LEU A 147 -2.57 -11.78 -6.90
C LEU A 147 -1.89 -10.46 -6.50
N ARG A 148 -0.88 -10.50 -5.60
CA ARG A 148 -0.21 -9.27 -5.11
C ARG A 148 0.38 -8.41 -6.23
N ASP A 149 0.78 -9.04 -7.32
CA ASP A 149 1.40 -8.35 -8.46
C ASP A 149 0.46 -7.41 -9.19
N ARG A 150 -0.87 -7.60 -9.05
CA ARG A 150 -1.91 -6.77 -9.67
C ARG A 150 -2.65 -5.88 -8.67
N SER A 151 -2.43 -6.09 -7.37
CA SER A 151 -3.05 -5.32 -6.31
C SER A 151 -2.22 -4.09 -5.95
N LYS A 152 -2.86 -2.92 -5.83
CA LYS A 152 -2.18 -1.68 -5.47
C LYS A 152 -2.10 -1.46 -3.97
N THR A 153 -2.95 -2.14 -3.19
CA THR A 153 -3.03 -2.08 -1.73
C THR A 153 -3.39 -3.44 -1.15
N LEU A 154 -3.23 -3.61 0.17
CA LEU A 154 -3.72 -4.79 0.89
C LEU A 154 -5.24 -4.92 0.78
N ALA A 155 -6.00 -3.82 0.74
CA ALA A 155 -7.44 -3.87 0.53
C ALA A 155 -7.79 -4.42 -0.86
N ASP A 156 -7.07 -3.99 -1.90
CA ASP A 156 -7.25 -4.53 -3.27
C ASP A 156 -6.88 -6.01 -3.35
N LEU A 157 -5.82 -6.42 -2.61
CA LEU A 157 -5.41 -7.81 -2.54
C LEU A 157 -6.48 -8.66 -1.86
N ALA A 158 -7.04 -8.21 -0.74
CA ALA A 158 -8.14 -8.88 -0.06
C ALA A 158 -9.33 -9.11 -0.99
N SER A 159 -9.72 -8.07 -1.74
CA SER A 159 -10.78 -8.17 -2.75
C SER A 159 -10.46 -9.18 -3.85
N SER A 160 -9.22 -9.19 -4.33
CA SER A 160 -8.76 -10.14 -5.35
C SER A 160 -8.75 -11.59 -4.83
N MET A 161 -8.39 -11.79 -3.55
CA MET A 161 -8.32 -13.11 -2.93
C MET A 161 -9.68 -13.77 -2.73
N ARG A 162 -10.80 -13.07 -2.92
CA ARG A 162 -12.15 -13.65 -2.88
C ARG A 162 -12.30 -14.84 -3.82
N VAL A 163 -11.60 -14.84 -4.96
CA VAL A 163 -11.62 -15.94 -5.94
C VAL A 163 -11.14 -17.28 -5.38
N LEU A 164 -10.43 -17.27 -4.25
CA LEU A 164 -9.93 -18.47 -3.57
C LEU A 164 -10.99 -19.15 -2.71
N PHE A 165 -12.13 -18.50 -2.49
CA PHE A 165 -13.17 -18.93 -1.56
C PHE A 165 -14.46 -19.27 -2.31
N PRO A 166 -15.25 -20.24 -1.81
CA PRO A 166 -16.54 -20.57 -2.41
C PRO A 166 -17.47 -19.36 -2.41
N VAL A 167 -18.08 -19.08 -3.56
CA VAL A 167 -19.18 -18.13 -3.68
C VAL A 167 -20.48 -18.93 -3.65
N PRO A 168 -21.50 -18.52 -2.87
CA PRO A 168 -22.83 -19.13 -2.97
C PRO A 168 -23.31 -19.02 -4.42
N LEU A 169 -23.54 -20.16 -5.07
CA LEU A 169 -24.17 -20.18 -6.38
C LEU A 169 -25.67 -20.08 -6.17
N GLU A 170 -26.25 -18.94 -6.53
CA GLU A 170 -27.70 -18.86 -6.67
C GLU A 170 -28.11 -19.60 -7.93
N LYS A 171 -29.07 -20.51 -7.78
CA LYS A 171 -29.60 -21.29 -8.90
C LYS A 171 -30.55 -20.37 -9.68
N GLU A 172 -30.16 -19.92 -10.87
CA GLU A 172 -30.97 -18.98 -11.68
C GLU A 172 -32.30 -19.60 -12.13
N GLU A 173 -32.33 -20.89 -12.46
CA GLU A 173 -33.55 -21.60 -12.86
C GLU A 173 -33.57 -23.06 -12.35
N ASP A 174 -34.75 -23.54 -11.97
CA ASP A 174 -35.01 -24.97 -11.90
C ASP A 174 -35.16 -25.54 -13.32
N VAL A 175 -34.02 -25.81 -13.97
CA VAL A 175 -34.02 -26.49 -15.26
C VAL A 175 -34.53 -27.92 -15.06
N VAL A 176 -35.78 -28.17 -15.45
CA VAL A 176 -36.33 -29.53 -15.55
C VAL A 176 -35.76 -30.18 -16.79
N LEU A 177 -34.64 -30.90 -16.62
CA LEU A 177 -34.02 -31.68 -17.70
C LEU A 177 -35.00 -32.73 -18.22
N SER A 178 -35.16 -32.80 -19.55
CA SER A 178 -35.92 -33.88 -20.19
C SER A 178 -35.24 -35.24 -19.96
N GLN A 179 -36.00 -36.33 -20.09
CA GLN A 179 -35.47 -37.70 -20.01
C GLN A 179 -34.28 -37.92 -20.96
N GLN A 180 -34.27 -37.25 -22.12
CA GLN A 180 -33.23 -37.36 -23.12
C GLN A 180 -31.97 -36.59 -22.71
N GLN A 181 -32.11 -35.40 -22.14
CA GLN A 181 -30.99 -34.61 -21.60
C GLN A 181 -30.32 -35.29 -20.39
N LYS A 182 -31.11 -35.94 -19.53
CA LYS A 182 -30.59 -36.74 -18.39
C LYS A 182 -29.74 -37.93 -18.86
N LYS A 183 -30.14 -38.63 -19.92
CA LYS A 183 -29.37 -39.75 -20.49
C LYS A 183 -28.03 -39.30 -21.07
N VAL A 184 -27.96 -38.13 -21.69
CA VAL A 184 -26.72 -37.59 -22.27
C VAL A 184 -25.71 -37.22 -21.17
N LEU A 185 -26.18 -36.64 -20.06
CA LEU A 185 -25.31 -36.25 -18.94
C LEU A 185 -24.81 -37.44 -18.10
N GLN A 186 -25.51 -38.57 -18.11
CA GLN A 186 -25.11 -39.80 -17.41
C GLN A 186 -24.15 -40.70 -18.22
N ALA A 187 -23.89 -40.36 -19.48
CA ALA A 187 -23.04 -41.13 -20.38
C ALA A 187 -21.59 -40.61 -20.47
N VAL A 188 -21.23 -39.65 -19.61
CA VAL A 188 -19.88 -39.09 -19.43
C VAL A 188 -19.40 -39.41 -18.02
#